data_AF-A0A7J9GKV0-F1
#
_entry.id   AF-A0A7J9GKV0-F1
#
_cell.length_a   1.000
_cell.length_b   1.000
_cell.length_c   1.000
_cell.angle_alpha   90.00
_cell.angle_beta   90.00
_cell.angle_gamma   90.00
#
_symmetry.space_group_name_H-M   'P 1'
#
loop_
_entity.id
_entity.type
_entity.pdbx_description
1 polymer ?
#
loop_
_entity_poly.entity_id
_entity_poly.type
_entity_poly.pdbx_seq_one_letter_code
_entity_poly.pdbx_strand_id
1 'polypeptide(L)'
;SFADAAVGRIAQGTKVLAEGGYDKIFRTTFETAPEEQLLKTYACYLSTSAGPVMGVLYLSSQKLAFCSDNPLSYQVGAQTQWSYYKDIRVCDLSKIHLCLSVFVKFLSLIARTMKLASYQQVAIPLHQLRAVNPSTSKANPAEKYIQIISVDNHEFWFMGFVHYDSAVKNLQRPLQPARGS
;
A
#
# COMPACT_ATOMS: atom_id res chain seq x y z
N SER A 1 -7.79 5.19 19.35
CA SER A 1 -8.95 4.47 19.91
C SER A 1 -9.81 3.92 18.77
N PHE A 2 -10.78 3.02 19.03
CA PHE A 2 -11.73 2.58 18.00
C PHE A 2 -12.52 3.76 17.38
N ALA A 3 -12.77 4.82 18.16
CA ALA A 3 -13.44 6.02 17.68
C ALA A 3 -12.62 6.76 16.60
N ASP A 4 -11.30 6.89 16.79
CA ASP A 4 -10.41 7.53 15.79
C ASP A 4 -10.37 6.72 14.48
N ALA A 5 -10.36 5.39 14.59
CA ALA A 5 -10.42 4.50 13.42
C ALA A 5 -11.77 4.61 12.68
N ALA A 6 -12.88 4.79 13.40
CA ALA A 6 -14.20 5.01 12.81
C ALA A 6 -14.28 6.38 12.10
N VAL A 7 -13.77 7.43 12.74
CA VAL A 7 -13.70 8.78 12.15
C VAL A 7 -12.84 8.79 10.89
N GLY A 8 -11.69 8.12 10.91
CA GLY A 8 -10.81 8.01 9.73
C GLY A 8 -11.51 7.36 8.53
N ARG A 9 -12.34 6.32 8.75
CA ARG A 9 -13.12 5.68 7.67
C ARG A 9 -14.24 6.55 7.13
N ILE A 10 -14.90 7.34 7.99
CA ILE A 10 -15.91 8.31 7.54
C ILE A 10 -15.25 9.38 6.67
N ALA A 11 -14.13 9.94 7.13
CA ALA A 11 -13.37 10.94 6.37
C ALA A 11 -12.92 10.41 5.00
N GLN A 12 -12.45 9.17 4.95
CA GLN A 12 -12.08 8.48 3.70
C GLN A 12 -13.27 8.38 2.73
N GLY A 13 -14.45 7.96 3.21
CA GLY A 13 -15.65 7.88 2.38
C GLY A 13 -16.05 9.22 1.76
N THR A 14 -16.01 10.30 2.53
CA THR A 14 -16.31 11.67 2.04
C THR A 14 -15.27 12.14 1.02
N LYS A 15 -13.98 11.88 1.25
CA LYS A 15 -12.89 12.22 0.32
C LYS A 15 -13.09 11.54 -1.04
N VAL A 16 -13.44 10.25 -1.04
CA VAL A 16 -13.65 9.48 -2.27
C VAL A 16 -14.77 10.09 -3.12
N LEU A 17 -15.85 10.55 -2.49
CA LEU A 17 -16.94 11.22 -3.19
C LEU A 17 -16.49 12.57 -3.77
N ALA A 18 -15.73 13.36 -3.01
CA ALA A 18 -15.22 14.66 -3.45
C ALA A 18 -14.21 14.54 -4.61
N GLU A 19 -13.38 13.50 -4.62
CA GLU A 19 -12.36 13.28 -5.66
C GLU A 19 -12.93 12.61 -6.93
N GLY A 20 -14.19 12.20 -6.93
CA GLY A 20 -14.89 11.62 -8.08
C GLY A 20 -14.83 10.09 -8.16
N GLY A 21 -14.62 9.42 -7.03
CA GLY A 21 -14.62 7.97 -6.89
C GLY A 21 -13.24 7.33 -6.95
N TYR A 22 -13.15 6.07 -6.53
CA TYR A 22 -11.89 5.34 -6.43
C TYR A 22 -11.16 5.17 -7.76
N ASP A 23 -11.87 5.01 -8.89
CA ASP A 23 -11.22 4.87 -10.21
C ASP A 23 -10.45 6.13 -10.61
N LYS A 24 -11.04 7.30 -10.39
CA LYS A 24 -10.38 8.58 -10.67
C LYS A 24 -9.19 8.81 -9.74
N ILE A 25 -9.31 8.48 -8.46
CA ILE A 25 -8.19 8.55 -7.50
C ILE A 25 -7.07 7.63 -7.94
N PHE A 26 -7.39 6.38 -8.26
CA PHE A 26 -6.42 5.39 -8.71
C PHE A 26 -5.65 5.87 -9.95
N ARG A 27 -6.35 6.32 -10.99
CA ARG A 27 -5.73 6.82 -12.24
C ARG A 27 -4.91 8.10 -12.07
N THR A 28 -5.29 8.95 -11.12
CA THR A 28 -4.54 10.18 -10.81
C THR A 28 -3.32 9.91 -9.93
N THR A 29 -3.41 8.88 -9.08
CA THR A 29 -2.36 8.55 -8.09
C THR A 29 -1.27 7.69 -8.69
N PHE A 30 -1.63 6.72 -9.55
CA PHE A 30 -0.70 5.79 -10.14
C PHE A 30 -0.60 5.99 -11.65
N GLU A 31 0.60 5.80 -12.21
CA GLU A 31 0.76 5.65 -13.65
C GLU A 31 -0.08 4.45 -14.10
N THR A 32 -1.08 4.69 -14.96
CA THR A 32 -2.02 3.66 -15.43
C THR A 32 -2.01 3.61 -16.95
N ALA A 33 -2.04 2.39 -17.50
CA ALA A 33 -2.21 2.21 -18.93
C ALA A 33 -3.68 2.51 -19.32
N PRO A 34 -3.96 2.99 -20.54
CA PRO A 34 -5.33 3.30 -20.97
C PRO A 34 -6.32 2.14 -20.81
N GLU A 35 -5.87 0.92 -21.06
CA GLU A 35 -6.63 -0.32 -20.96
C GLU A 35 -6.71 -0.90 -19.55
N GLU A 36 -5.98 -0.30 -18.59
CA GLU A 36 -5.96 -0.77 -17.22
C GLU A 36 -7.31 -0.51 -16.54
N GLN A 37 -7.89 -1.55 -15.95
CA GLN A 37 -9.18 -1.51 -15.28
C GLN A 37 -9.02 -1.69 -13.78
N LEU A 38 -9.60 -0.79 -12.99
CA LEU A 38 -9.72 -0.99 -11.55
C LEU A 38 -10.78 -2.07 -11.26
N LEU A 39 -10.40 -3.11 -10.52
CA LEU A 39 -11.28 -4.26 -10.26
C LEU A 39 -11.88 -4.23 -8.85
N LYS A 40 -11.06 -3.95 -7.83
CA LYS A 40 -11.46 -3.91 -6.42
C LYS A 40 -10.67 -2.89 -5.64
N THR A 41 -11.29 -2.37 -4.58
CA THR A 41 -10.68 -1.45 -3.61
C THR A 41 -10.92 -1.96 -2.20
N TYR A 42 -9.93 -1.78 -1.34
CA TYR A 42 -9.99 -2.19 0.06
C TYR A 42 -9.38 -1.11 0.95
N ALA A 43 -10.21 -0.48 1.78
CA ALA A 43 -9.71 0.30 2.91
C ALA A 43 -8.99 -0.65 3.88
N CYS A 44 -7.72 -0.34 4.17
CA CYS A 44 -6.86 -1.18 5.01
C CYS A 44 -5.75 -0.35 5.63
N TYR A 45 -4.90 -1.01 6.41
CA TYR A 45 -3.68 -0.43 6.96
C TYR A 45 -2.47 -1.21 6.46
N LEU A 46 -1.43 -0.50 6.05
CA LEU A 46 -0.10 -1.05 5.86
C LEU A 46 0.61 -1.08 7.22
N SER A 47 1.02 -2.25 7.68
CA SER A 47 1.80 -2.42 8.90
C SER A 47 3.23 -1.98 8.67
N THR A 48 3.72 -1.03 9.47
CA THR A 48 5.10 -0.54 9.43
C THR A 48 5.71 -0.54 10.82
N SER A 49 7.04 -0.40 10.91
CA SER A 49 7.74 -0.29 12.19
C SER A 49 7.37 0.98 12.99
N ALA A 50 6.85 2.02 12.31
CA ALA A 50 6.38 3.24 12.95
C ALA A 50 4.89 3.17 13.35
N GLY A 51 4.23 2.03 13.07
CA GLY A 51 2.80 1.83 13.30
C GLY A 51 2.01 1.59 12.01
N PRO A 52 0.71 1.30 12.12
CA PRO A 52 -0.15 1.06 10.97
C PRO A 52 -0.43 2.37 10.21
N VAL A 53 -0.22 2.37 8.90
CA VAL A 53 -0.52 3.48 7.99
C VAL A 53 -1.83 3.21 7.28
N MET A 54 -2.83 4.06 7.50
CA MET A 54 -4.15 3.94 6.85
C MET A 54 -4.07 4.28 5.35
N GLY A 55 -4.79 3.52 4.52
CA GLY A 55 -4.92 3.80 3.10
C GLY A 55 -5.89 2.90 2.36
N VAL A 56 -5.79 2.92 1.03
CA VAL A 56 -6.56 2.05 0.12
C VAL A 56 -5.61 1.13 -0.63
N LEU A 57 -5.89 -0.16 -0.62
CA LEU A 57 -5.32 -1.16 -1.52
C LEU A 57 -6.25 -1.36 -2.72
N TYR A 58 -5.75 -1.00 -3.89
CA TYR A 58 -6.35 -1.17 -5.21
C TYR A 58 -5.85 -2.47 -5.84
N LEU A 59 -6.78 -3.25 -6.39
CA LEU A 59 -6.49 -4.34 -7.31
C LEU A 59 -7.00 -3.92 -8.69
N SER A 60 -6.09 -3.79 -9.65
CA SER A 60 -6.41 -3.56 -11.06
C SER A 60 -6.15 -4.80 -11.89
N SER A 61 -6.45 -4.73 -13.18
CA SER A 61 -6.08 -5.76 -14.16
C SER A 61 -4.57 -5.92 -14.35
N GLN A 62 -3.74 -4.99 -13.86
CA GLN A 62 -2.29 -4.98 -14.10
C GLN A 62 -1.43 -4.92 -12.84
N LYS A 63 -1.94 -4.45 -11.70
CA LYS A 63 -1.16 -4.34 -10.46
C LYS A 63 -2.01 -4.40 -9.19
N LEU A 64 -1.32 -4.71 -8.10
CA LEU A 64 -1.74 -4.32 -6.75
C LEU A 64 -1.10 -2.97 -6.43
N ALA A 65 -1.90 -1.99 -6.01
CA ALA A 65 -1.38 -0.68 -5.65
C ALA A 65 -1.95 -0.24 -4.32
N PHE A 66 -1.15 0.34 -3.45
CA PHE A 66 -1.59 0.90 -2.18
C PHE A 66 -1.22 2.38 -2.12
N CYS A 67 -2.11 3.24 -1.65
CA CYS A 67 -1.73 4.59 -1.26
C CYS A 67 -2.33 4.97 0.09
N SER A 68 -1.57 5.75 0.88
CA SER A 68 -2.08 6.32 2.13
C SER A 68 -3.01 7.49 1.84
N ASP A 69 -4.18 7.52 2.49
CA ASP A 69 -5.19 8.55 2.23
C ASP A 69 -4.90 9.91 2.89
N ASN A 70 -3.91 9.95 3.78
CA ASN A 70 -3.55 11.15 4.52
C ASN A 70 -2.28 11.79 3.96
N PRO A 71 -2.27 13.12 3.69
CA PRO A 71 -1.03 13.88 3.77
C PRO A 71 -0.47 13.69 5.19
N LEU A 72 0.86 13.59 5.31
CA LEU A 72 1.50 13.49 6.62
C LEU A 72 1.03 14.68 7.47
N SER A 73 0.27 14.40 8.54
CA SER A 73 -0.09 15.40 9.52
C SER A 73 1.02 15.45 10.56
N TYR A 74 1.67 16.60 10.73
CA TYR A 74 2.62 16.82 11.81
C TYR A 74 2.04 17.86 12.78
N GLN A 75 2.38 17.69 14.06
CA GLN A 75 1.94 18.61 15.09
C GLN A 75 2.95 19.76 15.19
N VAL A 76 2.46 20.99 14.97
CA VAL A 76 3.22 22.21 15.30
C VAL A 76 2.55 22.82 16.52
N GLY A 77 3.07 22.50 17.72
CA GLY A 77 2.45 22.88 18.98
C GLY A 77 1.08 22.22 19.17
N ALA A 78 0.01 23.01 19.30
CA ALA A 78 -1.37 22.54 19.47
C ALA A 78 -2.18 22.49 18.14
N GLN A 79 -1.54 22.73 16.99
CA GLN A 79 -2.19 22.70 15.68
C GLN A 79 -1.68 21.55 14.81
N THR A 80 -2.61 20.87 14.16
CA THR A 80 -2.33 19.83 13.15
C THR A 80 -2.13 20.50 11.78
N GLN A 81 -0.93 20.39 11.20
CA GLN A 81 -0.61 20.85 9.84
C GLN A 81 -0.43 19.68 8.87
N TRP A 82 -0.79 19.88 7.60
CA TRP A 82 -0.79 18.85 6.56
C TRP A 82 0.34 19.10 5.55
N SER A 83 1.26 18.14 5.40
CA SER A 83 2.28 18.16 4.34
C SER A 83 1.85 17.32 3.15
N TYR A 84 1.55 17.98 2.03
CA TYR A 84 1.37 17.35 0.72
C TYR A 84 2.76 17.14 0.08
N TYR A 85 3.38 15.97 0.28
CA TYR A 85 4.59 15.64 -0.49
C TYR A 85 4.14 14.93 -1.77
N LYS A 86 4.25 15.63 -2.90
CA LYS A 86 3.86 15.12 -4.23
C LYS A 86 5.14 14.92 -5.03
N ASP A 87 5.87 13.85 -4.74
CA ASP A 87 6.94 13.36 -5.62
C ASP A 87 6.94 11.83 -5.64
N ILE A 88 6.44 11.30 -6.74
CA ILE A 88 6.31 9.88 -7.05
C ILE A 88 7.59 9.45 -7.78
N ARG A 89 8.31 8.47 -7.24
CA ARG A 89 9.13 7.58 -8.07
C ARG A 89 8.76 6.15 -7.74
N VAL A 90 8.19 5.48 -8.75
CA VAL A 90 7.92 4.05 -8.79
C VAL A 90 9.16 3.29 -8.29
N CYS A 91 8.96 2.31 -7.40
CA CYS A 91 10.01 1.36 -7.04
C CYS A 91 10.29 0.43 -8.24
N ASP A 92 11.01 0.93 -9.25
CA ASP A 92 11.71 0.11 -10.23
C ASP A 92 12.97 -0.44 -9.55
N LEU A 93 12.83 -1.60 -8.92
CA LEU A 93 13.91 -2.29 -8.20
C LEU A 93 15.06 -2.76 -9.10
N SER A 94 14.85 -2.77 -10.41
CA SER A 94 15.85 -3.19 -11.40
C SER A 94 16.99 -2.18 -11.59
N LYS A 95 16.86 -0.93 -11.11
CA LYS A 95 17.85 0.15 -11.36
C LYS A 95 18.81 0.44 -10.20
N ILE A 96 18.72 -0.30 -9.08
CA ILE A 96 19.62 -0.09 -7.93
C ILE A 96 21.00 -0.76 -8.14
N HIS A 97 21.23 -1.44 -9.26
CA HIS A 97 22.48 -2.12 -9.55
C HIS A 97 23.47 -1.29 -10.39
N LEU A 98 23.74 -0.04 -10.00
CA LEU A 98 24.87 0.69 -10.59
C LEU A 98 25.50 1.76 -9.68
N CYS A 99 25.95 1.39 -8.47
CA CYS A 99 27.10 2.04 -7.85
C CYS A 99 27.55 1.26 -6.60
N LEU A 100 28.27 0.15 -6.80
CA LEU A 100 28.84 -0.63 -5.70
C LEU A 100 30.36 -0.58 -5.79
N SER A 101 30.99 0.36 -5.06
CA SER A 101 32.38 0.17 -4.64
C SER A 101 32.90 0.99 -3.46
N VAL A 102 32.15 1.93 -2.84
CA VAL A 102 32.73 2.72 -1.70
C VAL A 102 31.82 2.92 -0.47
N PHE A 103 30.57 2.46 -0.46
CA PHE A 103 29.56 3.07 0.44
C PHE A 103 28.90 2.14 1.50
N VAL A 104 29.55 1.05 1.91
CA VAL A 104 28.85 -0.04 2.65
C VAL A 104 28.46 0.30 4.10
N LYS A 105 29.11 1.27 4.77
CA LYS A 105 28.74 1.66 6.17
C LYS A 105 27.97 2.98 6.29
N PHE A 106 28.04 3.86 5.30
CA PHE A 106 27.25 5.10 5.28
C PHE A 106 25.85 4.87 4.69
N LEU A 107 25.67 3.82 3.87
CA LEU A 107 24.34 3.41 3.39
C LEU A 107 23.43 2.89 4.49
N SER A 108 23.90 2.38 5.64
CA SER A 108 22.96 1.89 6.67
C SER A 108 22.26 3.04 7.39
N LEU A 109 22.93 4.18 7.54
CA LEU A 109 22.35 5.38 8.14
C LEU A 109 21.48 6.12 7.11
N ILE A 110 21.95 6.25 5.87
CA ILE A 110 21.15 6.83 4.78
C ILE A 110 19.98 5.92 4.38
N ALA A 111 20.10 4.59 4.42
CA ALA A 111 18.97 3.68 4.22
C ALA A 111 17.99 3.70 5.40
N ARG A 112 18.40 4.16 6.59
CA ARG A 112 17.50 4.43 7.72
C ARG A 112 16.82 5.79 7.60
N THR A 113 17.50 6.83 7.12
CA THR A 113 16.90 8.16 6.88
C THR A 113 16.11 8.26 5.57
N MET A 114 16.48 7.53 4.51
CA MET A 114 15.69 7.40 3.27
C MET A 114 14.54 6.38 3.40
N LYS A 115 14.54 5.49 4.40
CA LYS A 115 13.40 4.56 4.66
C LYS A 115 12.13 5.25 5.13
N LEU A 116 12.20 6.52 5.54
CA LEU A 116 11.03 7.29 5.96
C LEU A 116 10.35 8.08 4.84
N ALA A 117 10.90 8.08 3.61
CA ALA A 117 10.38 8.90 2.51
C ALA A 117 9.44 8.16 1.54
N SER A 118 9.18 6.85 1.68
CA SER A 118 8.76 6.04 0.51
C SER A 118 7.67 4.99 0.75
N TYR A 119 6.67 5.26 1.59
CA TYR A 119 5.48 4.39 1.70
C TYR A 119 4.14 5.14 1.61
N GLN A 120 4.10 6.30 0.95
CA GLN A 120 2.82 6.90 0.60
C GLN A 120 2.13 6.16 -0.54
N GLN A 121 2.90 5.46 -1.37
CA GLN A 121 2.42 4.68 -2.50
C GLN A 121 3.27 3.42 -2.69
N VAL A 122 2.63 2.29 -2.97
CA VAL A 122 3.27 1.02 -3.35
C VAL A 122 2.55 0.54 -4.60
N ALA A 123 3.28 0.08 -5.62
CA ALA A 123 2.69 -0.55 -6.80
C ALA A 123 3.48 -1.81 -7.15
N ILE A 124 2.79 -2.95 -7.20
CA ILE A 124 3.36 -4.26 -7.49
C ILE A 124 2.63 -4.78 -8.74
N PRO A 125 3.28 -4.75 -9.92
CA PRO A 125 2.72 -5.36 -11.12
C PRO A 125 2.35 -6.82 -10.86
N LEU A 126 1.25 -7.30 -11.43
CA LEU A 126 0.76 -8.66 -11.15
C LEU A 126 1.77 -9.74 -11.56
N HIS A 127 2.57 -9.52 -12.61
CA HIS A 127 3.64 -10.43 -13.01
C HIS A 127 4.81 -10.46 -12.00
N GLN A 128 4.93 -9.46 -11.12
CA GLN A 128 5.90 -9.43 -10.02
C GLN A 128 5.28 -9.89 -8.69
N LEU A 129 3.99 -10.28 -8.67
CA LEU A 129 3.35 -10.79 -7.48
C LEU A 129 3.71 -12.27 -7.30
N ARG A 130 4.44 -12.59 -6.23
CA ARG A 130 4.83 -13.97 -5.94
C ARG A 130 3.81 -14.69 -5.07
N ALA A 131 3.37 -14.05 -4.00
CA ALA A 131 2.49 -14.69 -3.02
C ALA A 131 1.56 -13.71 -2.33
N VAL A 132 0.39 -14.21 -1.95
CA VAL A 132 -0.59 -13.54 -1.10
C VAL A 132 -1.01 -14.53 -0.02
N ASN A 133 -0.52 -14.32 1.20
CA ASN A 133 -0.72 -15.24 2.31
C ASN A 133 -1.64 -14.62 3.37
N PRO A 134 -2.83 -15.20 3.63
CA PRO A 134 -3.61 -14.84 4.80
C PRO A 134 -2.89 -15.30 6.08
N SER A 135 -2.93 -14.47 7.12
CA SER A 135 -2.35 -14.78 8.42
C SER A 135 -3.25 -14.22 9.53
N THR A 136 -3.19 -14.82 10.71
CA THR A 136 -3.91 -14.38 11.90
C THR A 136 -2.91 -14.28 13.05
N SER A 137 -2.99 -13.22 13.84
CA SER A 137 -2.11 -13.02 14.99
C SER A 137 -2.29 -14.15 16.01
N LYS A 138 -1.16 -14.67 16.50
CA LYS A 138 -1.15 -15.69 17.56
C LYS A 138 -1.63 -15.14 18.91
N ALA A 139 -1.41 -13.85 19.14
CA ALA A 139 -1.80 -13.19 20.38
C ALA A 139 -3.28 -12.76 20.36
N ASN A 140 -3.79 -12.40 19.19
CA ASN A 140 -5.17 -11.94 19.03
C ASN A 140 -5.80 -12.51 17.74
N PRO A 141 -6.65 -13.55 17.82
CA PRO A 141 -7.28 -14.14 16.65
C PRO A 141 -8.19 -13.19 15.85
N ALA A 142 -8.61 -12.06 16.43
CA ALA A 142 -9.37 -11.03 15.72
C ALA A 142 -8.48 -10.17 14.79
N GLU A 143 -7.17 -10.15 15.02
CA GLU A 143 -6.21 -9.45 14.18
C GLU A 143 -5.77 -10.32 13.00
N LYS A 144 -6.38 -10.05 11.85
CA LYS A 144 -6.09 -10.73 10.60
C LYS A 144 -5.22 -9.86 9.70
N TYR A 145 -4.24 -10.51 9.08
CA TYR A 145 -3.26 -9.91 8.18
C TYR A 145 -3.32 -10.57 6.81
N ILE A 146 -2.94 -9.83 5.78
CA ILE A 146 -2.63 -10.35 4.44
C ILE A 146 -1.20 -9.95 4.13
N GLN A 147 -0.33 -10.94 3.97
CA GLN A 147 1.04 -10.74 3.53
C GLN A 147 1.07 -10.78 2.00
N ILE A 148 1.59 -9.73 1.37
CA ILE A 148 1.86 -9.66 -0.06
C ILE A 148 3.37 -9.72 -0.26
N ILE A 149 3.81 -10.62 -1.13
CA ILE A 149 5.24 -10.83 -1.41
C ILE A 149 5.50 -10.65 -2.90
N SER A 150 6.44 -9.78 -3.26
CA SER A 150 6.91 -9.64 -4.64
C SER A 150 7.91 -10.72 -5.02
N VAL A 151 8.18 -10.89 -6.32
CA VAL A 151 9.22 -11.79 -6.86
C VAL A 151 10.60 -11.45 -6.28
N ASP A 152 10.85 -10.17 -5.96
CA ASP A 152 12.11 -9.69 -5.37
C ASP A 152 12.22 -9.88 -3.83
N ASN A 153 11.34 -10.68 -3.21
CA ASN A 153 11.28 -10.88 -1.76
C ASN A 153 10.88 -9.65 -0.94
N HIS A 154 10.26 -8.63 -1.54
CA HIS A 154 9.67 -7.56 -0.74
C HIS A 154 8.35 -8.00 -0.12
N GLU A 155 8.24 -7.81 1.19
CA GLU A 155 7.07 -8.19 1.95
C GLU A 155 6.30 -6.97 2.44
N PHE A 156 4.99 -7.00 2.23
CA PHE A 156 4.05 -5.98 2.67
C PHE A 156 2.95 -6.63 3.49
N TRP A 157 2.72 -6.11 4.69
CA TRP A 157 1.75 -6.66 5.63
C TRP A 157 0.55 -5.72 5.74
N PHE A 158 -0.61 -6.16 5.26
CA PHE A 158 -1.84 -5.38 5.32
C PHE A 158 -2.79 -5.93 6.39
N MET A 159 -3.53 -5.06 7.05
CA MET A 159 -4.48 -5.41 8.11
C MET A 159 -5.71 -4.51 8.11
N GLY A 160 -6.70 -4.84 8.96
CA GLY A 160 -7.88 -4.00 9.18
C GLY A 160 -8.89 -3.97 8.03
N PHE A 161 -8.87 -4.99 7.17
CA PHE A 161 -9.85 -5.16 6.10
C PHE A 161 -11.26 -5.34 6.66
N VAL A 162 -12.22 -4.54 6.19
CA VAL A 162 -13.65 -4.69 6.54
C VAL A 162 -14.18 -6.04 6.04
N HIS A 163 -13.79 -6.44 4.84
CA HIS A 163 -14.20 -7.70 4.21
C HIS A 163 -12.98 -8.60 3.95
N TYR A 164 -12.35 -9.07 5.04
CA TYR A 164 -11.10 -9.83 4.99
C TYR A 164 -11.13 -11.03 4.02
N ASP A 165 -12.12 -11.92 4.15
CA ASP A 165 -12.17 -13.15 3.33
C ASP A 165 -12.37 -12.83 1.84
N SER A 166 -13.14 -11.79 1.53
CA SER A 166 -13.30 -11.28 0.17
C SER A 166 -11.99 -10.69 -0.36
N ALA A 167 -11.26 -9.94 0.45
CA ALA A 167 -9.96 -9.39 0.07
C ALA A 167 -8.97 -10.52 -0.26
N VAL A 168 -8.80 -11.50 0.64
CA VAL A 168 -7.93 -12.68 0.41
C VAL A 168 -8.30 -13.38 -0.89
N LYS A 169 -9.59 -13.72 -1.08
CA LYS A 169 -10.06 -14.42 -2.28
C LYS A 169 -9.73 -13.66 -3.56
N ASN A 170 -9.93 -12.34 -3.59
CA ASN A 170 -9.71 -11.55 -4.80
C ASN A 170 -8.22 -11.30 -5.06
N LEU A 171 -7.44 -11.01 -4.02
CA LEU A 171 -5.99 -10.75 -4.12
C LEU A 171 -5.19 -12.00 -4.51
N GLN A 172 -5.69 -13.20 -4.22
CA GLN A 172 -5.07 -14.46 -4.65
C GLN A 172 -5.43 -14.86 -6.09
N ARG A 173 -6.45 -14.27 -6.72
CA ARG A 173 -6.85 -14.65 -8.09
C ARG A 173 -5.73 -14.49 -9.12
N PRO A 174 -4.94 -13.40 -9.13
CA PRO A 174 -3.87 -13.24 -10.11
C PRO A 174 -2.77 -14.30 -10.03
N LEU A 175 -2.66 -15.00 -8.90
CA LEU A 175 -1.69 -16.09 -8.69
C LEU A 175 -2.19 -17.45 -9.21
N GLN A 176 -3.48 -17.57 -9.50
CA GLN A 176 -4.02 -18.82 -10.02
C GLN A 176 -3.65 -18.95 -11.50
N PRO A 177 -3.17 -20.12 -11.95
CA PRO A 177 -2.96 -20.35 -13.37
C PRO A 177 -4.28 -20.11 -14.10
N ALA A 178 -4.21 -19.39 -15.22
CA ALA A 178 -5.37 -19.19 -16.09
C ALA A 178 -5.95 -20.58 -16.40
N ARG A 179 -7.16 -20.85 -15.90
CA ARG A 179 -7.87 -22.06 -16.27
C ARG A 179 -8.20 -21.89 -17.75
N GLY A 180 -7.42 -22.53 -18.60
CA GLY A 180 -7.68 -22.59 -20.03
C GLY A 180 -9.09 -23.12 -20.26
N SER A 181 -9.86 -22.36 -21.03
CA SER A 181 -11.04 -22.83 -21.76
C SER A 181 -10.80 -22.52 -23.22
#